data_AF-A0A453I484-F1
#
_entry.id   AF-A0A453I484-F1
#
_cell.length_a   1.000
_cell.length_b   1.000
_cell.length_c   1.000
_cell.angle_alpha   90.00
_cell.angle_beta   90.00
_cell.angle_gamma   90.00
#
_symmetry.space_group_name_H-M   'P 1'
#
loop_
_entity.id
_entity.type
_entity.pdbx_description
1 polymer ?
#
loop_
_entity_poly.entity_id
_entity_poly.type
_entity_poly.pdbx_seq_one_letter_code
_entity_poly.pdbx_strand_id
1 'polypeptide(L)' 'MFMLKYIDFHSRGVSLSFGQEHMEYFRRRTAKEILRLRAD' A
#
# COMPACT_ATOMS: atom_id res chain seq x y z
N MET A 1 -6.97 1.20 4.51
CA MET A 1 -5.65 0.79 4.00
C MET A 1 -5.47 -0.71 3.91
N PHE A 2 -5.73 -1.47 4.98
CA PHE A 2 -5.66 -2.94 4.93
C PHE A 2 -6.41 -3.53 3.73
N MET A 3 -7.67 -3.18 3.50
CA MET A 3 -8.43 -3.70 2.37
C MET A 3 -7.81 -3.35 1.00
N LEU A 4 -7.31 -2.11 0.85
CA LEU A 4 -6.65 -1.68 -0.38
C LEU A 4 -5.36 -2.48 -0.63
N LYS A 5 -4.55 -2.69 0.40
CA LYS A 5 -3.31 -3.47 0.30
C LYS A 5 -3.56 -4.96 0.17
N TYR A 6 -4.64 -5.47 0.77
CA TYR A 6 -5.08 -6.83 0.60
C TYR A 6 -5.43 -7.10 -0.88
N ILE A 7 -6.28 -6.25 -1.47
CA ILE A 7 -6.67 -6.36 -2.89
C ILE A 7 -5.43 -6.22 -3.78
N ASP A 8 -4.53 -5.28 -3.50
CA ASP A 8 -3.30 -5.06 -4.27
C ASP A 8 -2.33 -6.25 -4.22
N PHE A 9 -2.19 -6.91 -3.08
CA PHE A 9 -1.34 -8.11 -2.95
C PHE A 9 -2.01 -9.32 -3.60
N HIS A 10 -3.32 -9.49 -3.37
CA HIS A 10 -4.11 -10.56 -3.95
C HIS A 10 -4.13 -10.48 -5.48
N SER A 11 -4.34 -9.29 -6.06
CA SER A 11 -4.38 -9.11 -7.52
C SER A 11 -3.04 -9.39 -8.20
N ARG A 12 -1.93 -9.24 -7.46
CA ARG A 12 -0.56 -9.56 -7.91
C ARG A 12 -0.15 -11.01 -7.64
N GLY A 13 -1.02 -11.82 -7.02
CA GLY A 13 -0.71 -13.21 -6.67
C GLY A 13 0.41 -13.36 -5.63
N VAL A 14 0.70 -12.32 -4.85
CA VAL A 14 1.72 -12.36 -3.78
C VAL A 14 1.08 -12.63 -2.43
N SER A 15 1.80 -13.37 -1.59
CA SER A 15 1.39 -13.65 -0.21
C SER A 15 1.22 -12.35 0.58
N LEU A 16 0.22 -12.30 1.47
CA LEU A 16 -0.02 -11.15 2.35
C LEU A 16 1.12 -10.99 3.36
N SER A 17 2.12 -10.18 3.00
CA SER A 17 3.31 -9.90 3.81
C SER A 17 3.32 -8.44 4.28
N PHE A 18 2.27 -8.02 5.00
CA PHE A 18 2.23 -6.71 5.64
C PHE A 18 1.39 -6.72 6.92
N GLY A 19 1.75 -5.84 7.85
CA GLY A 19 1.07 -5.65 9.14
C GLY A 19 0.73 -4.18 9.45
N GLN A 20 0.30 -3.93 10.69
CA GLN A 20 -0.12 -2.61 11.17
C GLN A 20 1.01 -1.58 11.10
N GLU A 21 2.24 -2.00 11.37
CA GLU A 21 3.47 -1.21 11.32
C GLU A 21 3.74 -0.61 9.93
N HIS A 22 3.21 -1.22 8.87
CA HIS A 22 3.37 -0.74 7.49
C HIS A 22 2.31 0.31 7.09
N MET A 23 1.26 0.50 7.89
CA MET A 23 0.10 1.32 7.49
C MET A 23 0.44 2.80 7.32
N GLU A 24 1.38 3.32 8.11
CA GLU A 24 1.85 4.71 7.96
C GLU A 24 2.54 4.92 6.61
N TYR A 25 3.45 4.02 6.24
CA TYR A 25 4.12 4.03 4.94
C TYR A 25 3.12 3.97 3.79
N PHE A 26 2.19 3.01 3.82
CA PHE A 26 1.20 2.87 2.75
C PHE A 26 0.29 4.10 2.61
N ARG A 27 -0.08 4.77 3.71
CA ARG A 27 -0.83 6.03 3.66
C ARG A 27 -0.05 7.12 2.94
N ARG A 28 1.22 7.34 3.34
CA ARG A 28 2.09 8.35 2.71
C ARG A 28 2.31 8.06 1.22
N ARG A 29 2.60 6.80 0.88
CA ARG A 29 2.78 6.38 -0.51
C ARG A 29 1.51 6.57 -1.35
N THR A 30 0.35 6.17 -0.84
CA THR A 30 -0.94 6.36 -1.53
C THR A 30 -1.22 7.84 -1.80
N ALA A 31 -0.95 8.71 -0.82
CA ALA A 31 -1.11 10.15 -1.00
C ALA A 31 -0.16 10.69 -2.10
N LYS A 32 1.10 10.26 -2.10
CA LYS A 32 2.06 10.62 -3.17
C LYS A 32 1.58 10.15 -4.54
N GLU A 33 1.09 8.92 -4.66
CA GLU A 33 0.58 8.36 -5.91
C GLU A 33 -0.64 9.15 -6.43
N ILE A 34 -1.60 9.50 -5.56
CA ILE A 34 -2.77 10.34 -5.91
C ILE A 34 -2.33 11.72 -6.40
N LEU A 35 -1.35 12.33 -5.71
CA LEU A 35 -0.81 13.65 -6.05
C LEU A 35 0.20 13.60 -7.21
N ARG A 36 0.46 12.42 -7.80
CA ARG A 36 1.48 12.19 -8.84
C ARG A 36 2.89 12.65 -8.44
N LEU A 37 3.19 12.58 -7.15
CA LEU A 37 4.51 12.83 -6.60
C LEU A 37 5.35 11.55 -6.65
N ARG A 38 6.68 11.69 -6.70
CA ARG A 38 7.59 10.54 -6.63
C ARG A 38 7.44 9.84 -5.27
N ALA A 39 7.14 8.55 -5.30
CA ALA A 39 7.22 7.71 -4.11
C ALA A 39 8.70 7.51 -3.74
N ASP A 40 9.01 7.68 -2.45
CA ASP A 40 10.30 7.31 -1.85
C ASP A 40 10.20 5.90 -1.26
#